data_AF-A0A954ET05-F1
#
_entry.id   AF-A0A954ET05-F1
#
_cell.length_a   1.000
_cell.length_b   1.000
_cell.length_c   1.000
_cell.angle_alpha   90.00
_cell.angle_beta   90.00
_cell.angle_gamma   90.00
#
_symmetry.space_group_name_H-M   'P 1'
#
loop_
_entity.id
_entity.type
_entity.pdbx_description
1 polymer ?
#
loop_
_entity_poly.entity_id
_entity_poly.type
_entity_poly.pdbx_seq_one_letter_code
_entity_poly.pdbx_strand_id
1 'polypeptide(L)'
;NLHRDSIVPLLLDSRWYKLFIPPEELEFTQFDRVRRWQEIAVALLKKYADRYYKNKKQEWESDFYEYHTLTEDDPNLQVEYRLLIDESQDQIVDQLKGIQSDLDAGVLKDWPFGSCMAYSFGQHLYQPLLHVKSDFVDVSPVSLNEGEKEFVTDLRRFYDDNNSFFDDRELYLLRNMSRGRGIGFFEAGNFYPDFLLWLLVDGKQYVTFVDPKGIRNLEGPDDPKIRFYRTIKELEDRLGDPNVILNSFIISNTPFQQVRWWTEDLTKEQFTKSHVLFQKEDKKTYIERLLTTAASDQQVTVEA
;
A
#
# COMPACT_ATOMS: atom_id res chain seq x y z
N ASN A 1 -6.37 31.03 -4.85
CA ASN A 1 -7.57 31.73 -4.37
C ASN A 1 -8.70 31.56 -5.37
N LEU A 2 -9.75 30.82 -5.01
CA LEU A 2 -10.97 30.71 -5.82
C LEU A 2 -11.83 31.96 -5.58
N HIS A 3 -11.99 32.81 -6.59
CA HIS A 3 -12.87 33.98 -6.48
C HIS A 3 -14.33 33.53 -6.40
N ARG A 4 -15.18 34.27 -5.69
CA ARG A 4 -16.60 33.91 -5.51
C ARG A 4 -17.31 33.73 -6.86
N ASP A 5 -16.98 34.58 -7.83
CA ASP A 5 -17.56 34.57 -9.17
C ASP A 5 -17.11 33.36 -10.00
N SER A 6 -16.05 32.67 -9.60
CA SER A 6 -15.53 31.48 -10.28
C SER A 6 -16.27 30.19 -9.86
N ILE A 7 -17.05 30.22 -8.77
CA ILE A 7 -17.73 29.02 -8.24
C ILE A 7 -18.77 28.48 -9.23
N VAL A 8 -19.60 29.36 -9.81
CA VAL A 8 -20.65 28.95 -10.75
C VAL A 8 -20.04 28.38 -12.04
N PRO A 9 -19.08 29.05 -12.72
CA PRO A 9 -18.40 28.46 -13.87
C PRO A 9 -17.75 27.11 -13.57
N LEU A 10 -17.10 26.97 -12.41
CA LEU A 10 -16.45 25.70 -12.02
C LEU A 10 -17.47 24.57 -11.86
N LEU A 11 -18.60 24.81 -11.19
CA LEU A 11 -19.65 23.82 -11.00
C LEU A 11 -20.48 23.56 -12.27
N LEU A 12 -20.38 24.39 -13.31
CA LEU A 12 -21.01 24.10 -14.61
C LEU A 12 -20.11 23.24 -15.52
N ASP A 13 -18.81 23.18 -15.23
CA ASP A 13 -17.86 22.36 -15.97
C ASP A 13 -17.90 20.90 -15.50
N SER A 14 -18.64 20.04 -16.20
CA SER A 14 -18.75 18.62 -15.86
C SER A 14 -17.52 17.78 -16.22
N ARG A 15 -16.44 18.37 -16.77
CA ARG A 15 -15.23 17.61 -17.16
C ARG A 15 -14.45 17.06 -15.97
N TRP A 16 -14.62 17.63 -14.77
CA TRP A 16 -13.85 17.25 -13.59
C TRP A 16 -14.65 16.46 -12.55
N TYR A 17 -15.94 16.22 -12.78
CA TYR A 17 -16.76 15.40 -11.88
C TYR A 17 -17.94 14.74 -12.62
N LYS A 18 -18.40 13.60 -12.08
CA LYS A 18 -19.61 12.91 -12.52
C LYS A 18 -20.53 12.69 -11.33
N LEU A 19 -21.79 13.09 -11.44
CA LEU A 19 -22.80 12.87 -10.39
C LEU A 19 -23.61 11.61 -10.73
N PHE A 20 -23.57 10.64 -9.82
CA PHE A 20 -24.48 9.49 -9.85
C PHE A 20 -25.67 9.81 -8.94
N ILE A 21 -26.63 10.56 -9.48
CA ILE A 21 -27.83 10.99 -8.77
C ILE A 21 -29.05 10.77 -9.67
N PRO A 22 -30.20 10.31 -9.12
CA PRO A 22 -31.44 10.25 -9.88
C PRO A 22 -31.82 11.64 -10.43
N PRO A 23 -32.25 11.78 -11.69
CA PRO A 23 -32.58 13.09 -12.27
C PRO A 23 -33.64 13.87 -11.48
N GLU A 24 -34.57 13.16 -10.84
CA GLU A 24 -35.68 13.75 -10.05
C GLU A 24 -35.18 14.49 -8.80
N GLU A 25 -33.96 14.20 -8.35
CA GLU A 25 -33.31 14.89 -7.25
C GLU A 25 -32.72 16.26 -7.64
N LEU A 26 -32.55 16.51 -8.94
CA LEU A 26 -32.09 17.79 -9.49
C LEU A 26 -33.24 18.67 -9.98
N GLU A 27 -34.47 18.17 -9.98
CA GLU A 27 -35.66 18.94 -10.32
C GLU A 27 -36.08 19.86 -9.17
N PHE A 28 -36.47 21.09 -9.51
CA PHE A 28 -36.99 22.05 -8.53
C PHE A 28 -38.44 21.73 -8.18
N THR A 29 -38.65 20.74 -7.31
CA THR A 29 -39.99 20.36 -6.83
C THR A 29 -40.37 21.05 -5.52
N GLN A 30 -39.40 21.32 -4.65
CA GLN A 30 -39.58 21.95 -3.34
C GLN A 30 -38.27 22.61 -2.87
N PHE A 31 -38.36 23.55 -1.92
CA PHE A 31 -37.22 24.39 -1.51
C PHE A 31 -36.13 23.63 -0.74
N ASP A 32 -36.46 22.51 -0.08
CA ASP A 32 -35.49 21.62 0.56
C ASP A 32 -34.47 21.03 -0.44
N ARG A 33 -34.84 20.89 -1.72
CA ARG A 33 -33.92 20.51 -2.80
C ARG A 33 -32.72 21.47 -2.89
N VAL A 34 -32.92 22.76 -2.67
CA VAL A 34 -31.85 23.77 -2.68
C VAL A 34 -30.78 23.43 -1.65
N ARG A 35 -31.18 22.97 -0.45
CA ARG A 35 -30.22 22.56 0.59
C ARG A 35 -29.44 21.33 0.16
N ARG A 36 -30.09 20.34 -0.45
CA ARG A 36 -29.41 19.16 -1.00
C ARG A 36 -28.43 19.52 -2.11
N TRP A 37 -28.79 20.43 -3.02
CA TRP A 37 -27.89 20.91 -4.07
C TRP A 37 -26.70 21.68 -3.51
N GLN A 38 -26.93 22.48 -2.46
CA GLN A 38 -25.85 23.14 -1.73
C GLN A 38 -24.90 22.12 -1.09
N GLU A 39 -25.41 21.05 -0.49
CA GLU A 39 -24.57 19.97 0.06
C GLU A 39 -23.73 19.28 -1.02
N ILE A 40 -24.32 18.99 -2.18
CA ILE A 40 -23.61 18.43 -3.34
C ILE A 40 -22.52 19.40 -3.81
N ALA A 41 -22.85 20.67 -4.02
CA ALA A 41 -21.88 21.70 -4.44
C ALA A 41 -20.74 21.85 -3.43
N VAL A 42 -21.04 21.87 -2.12
CA VAL A 42 -20.02 21.96 -1.06
C VAL A 42 -19.12 20.72 -1.07
N ALA A 43 -19.69 19.52 -1.23
CA ALA A 43 -18.90 18.29 -1.30
C ALA A 43 -17.95 18.30 -2.52
N LEU A 44 -18.46 18.71 -3.69
CA LEU A 44 -17.67 18.84 -4.92
C LEU A 44 -16.54 19.87 -4.76
N LEU A 45 -16.83 21.06 -4.23
CA LEU A 45 -15.82 22.11 -4.01
C LEU A 45 -14.76 21.70 -2.99
N LYS A 46 -15.15 21.00 -1.91
CA LYS A 46 -14.20 20.43 -0.94
C LYS A 46 -13.27 19.42 -1.60
N LYS A 47 -13.81 18.50 -2.40
CA LYS A 47 -13.00 17.53 -3.17
C LYS A 47 -12.06 18.23 -4.15
N TYR A 48 -12.54 19.26 -4.86
CA TYR A 48 -11.71 20.05 -5.77
C TYR A 48 -10.54 20.70 -5.03
N ALA A 49 -10.83 21.41 -3.93
CA ALA A 49 -9.80 22.11 -3.16
C ALA A 49 -8.77 21.15 -2.56
N ASP A 50 -9.22 20.02 -2.02
CA ASP A 50 -8.36 18.96 -1.49
C ASP A 50 -7.45 18.39 -2.60
N ARG A 51 -8.01 18.07 -3.77
CA ARG A 51 -7.23 17.56 -4.91
C ARG A 51 -6.22 18.58 -5.44
N TYR A 52 -6.62 19.85 -5.55
CA TYR A 52 -5.72 20.94 -5.97
C TYR A 52 -4.57 21.15 -4.98
N TYR A 53 -4.88 21.23 -3.68
CA TYR A 53 -3.86 21.39 -2.65
C TYR A 53 -2.88 20.21 -2.65
N LYS A 54 -3.40 18.97 -2.70
CA LYS A 54 -2.57 17.76 -2.76
C LYS A 54 -1.68 17.75 -4.00
N ASN A 55 -2.18 18.15 -5.15
CA ASN A 55 -1.40 18.26 -6.38
C ASN A 55 -0.27 19.32 -6.27
N LYS A 56 -0.53 20.48 -5.66
CA LYS A 56 0.53 21.50 -5.44
C LYS A 56 1.54 21.10 -4.38
N LYS A 57 1.10 20.43 -3.32
CA LYS A 57 1.98 19.85 -2.32
C LYS A 57 2.88 18.77 -2.94
N GLN A 58 2.28 17.90 -3.77
CA GLN A 58 2.97 16.88 -4.55
C GLN A 58 4.04 17.49 -5.46
N GLU A 59 3.70 18.47 -6.30
CA GLU A 59 4.68 19.14 -7.18
C GLU A 59 5.91 19.59 -6.38
N TRP A 60 5.68 20.24 -5.23
CA TRP A 60 6.76 20.73 -4.37
C TRP A 60 7.55 19.61 -3.68
N GLU A 61 6.90 18.62 -3.03
CA GLU A 61 7.60 17.56 -2.29
C GLU A 61 8.35 16.61 -3.22
N SER A 62 7.83 16.41 -4.42
CA SER A 62 8.43 15.49 -5.39
C SER A 62 9.88 15.87 -5.68
N ASP A 63 10.20 17.16 -5.75
CA ASP A 63 11.55 17.66 -6.07
C ASP A 63 12.59 17.35 -4.98
N PHE A 64 12.18 16.83 -3.83
CA PHE A 64 13.05 16.52 -2.69
C PHE A 64 13.20 15.02 -2.42
N TYR A 65 12.65 14.14 -3.27
CA TYR A 65 12.97 12.71 -3.15
C TYR A 65 14.43 12.47 -3.51
N GLU A 66 15.12 11.70 -2.67
CA GLU A 66 16.47 11.23 -2.93
C GLU A 66 16.64 9.79 -2.47
N TYR A 67 17.59 9.08 -3.08
CA TYR A 67 17.98 7.78 -2.60
C TYR A 67 18.82 7.93 -1.33
N HIS A 68 18.42 7.23 -0.28
CA HIS A 68 19.22 7.08 0.92
C HIS A 68 19.62 5.62 1.12
N THR A 69 20.86 5.44 1.57
CA THR A 69 21.31 4.14 2.09
C THR A 69 20.61 3.87 3.42
N LEU A 70 19.98 2.71 3.54
CA LEU A 70 19.38 2.28 4.79
C LEU A 70 20.48 1.98 5.82
N THR A 71 20.43 2.63 6.98
CA THR A 71 21.35 2.42 8.10
C THR A 71 20.64 1.79 9.27
N GLU A 72 21.38 1.24 10.24
CA GLU A 72 20.81 0.63 11.46
C GLU A 72 19.94 1.59 12.30
N ASP A 73 20.22 2.90 12.21
CA ASP A 73 19.45 3.95 12.90
C ASP A 73 18.22 4.45 12.10
N ASP A 74 17.86 3.82 10.98
CA ASP A 74 16.75 4.29 10.16
C ASP A 74 15.42 4.23 10.93
N PRO A 75 14.60 5.30 10.91
CA PRO A 75 13.32 5.34 11.59
C PRO A 75 12.30 4.27 11.17
N ASN A 76 12.51 3.58 10.04
CA ASN A 76 11.71 2.43 9.59
C ASN A 76 12.12 1.11 10.23
N LEU A 77 13.31 1.01 10.81
CA LEU A 77 13.75 -0.19 11.49
C LEU A 77 13.15 -0.24 12.90
N GLN A 78 12.38 -1.29 13.15
CA GLN A 78 11.73 -1.45 14.43
C GLN A 78 12.70 -2.01 15.47
N VAL A 79 13.08 -1.17 16.43
CA VAL A 79 14.02 -1.56 17.50
C VAL A 79 13.32 -2.23 18.68
N GLU A 80 12.11 -1.80 19.02
CA GLU A 80 11.40 -2.29 20.21
C GLU A 80 9.90 -2.49 19.96
N TYR A 81 9.29 -3.51 20.56
CA TYR A 81 7.84 -3.62 20.64
C TYR A 81 7.37 -3.25 22.04
N ARG A 82 6.35 -2.39 22.13
CA ARG A 82 5.63 -2.12 23.37
C ARG A 82 4.28 -2.82 23.32
N LEU A 83 4.08 -3.79 24.22
CA LEU A 83 2.82 -4.48 24.39
C LEU A 83 2.18 -4.02 25.71
N LEU A 84 0.94 -3.52 25.65
CA LEU A 84 0.10 -3.30 26.81
C LEU A 84 -0.86 -4.48 26.91
N ILE A 85 -0.79 -5.19 28.02
CA ILE A 85 -1.48 -6.45 28.22
C ILE A 85 -2.38 -6.29 29.42
N ASP A 86 -3.64 -6.72 29.30
CA ASP A 86 -4.57 -6.75 30.42
C ASP A 86 -4.00 -7.62 31.57
N GLU A 87 -4.16 -7.14 32.80
CA GLU A 87 -3.59 -7.78 34.01
C GLU A 87 -4.05 -9.24 34.17
N SER A 88 -5.21 -9.61 33.64
CA SER A 88 -5.71 -11.00 33.68
C SER A 88 -4.95 -12.00 32.80
N GLN A 89 -4.06 -11.53 31.92
CA GLN A 89 -3.43 -12.33 30.86
C GLN A 89 -1.99 -12.77 31.20
N ASP A 90 -1.75 -13.29 32.40
CA ASP A 90 -0.41 -13.75 32.84
C ASP A 90 0.24 -14.75 31.87
N GLN A 91 -0.56 -15.62 31.25
CA GLN A 91 -0.07 -16.60 30.28
C GLN A 91 0.54 -15.94 29.03
N ILE A 92 -0.02 -14.81 28.58
CA ILE A 92 0.52 -14.06 27.43
C ILE A 92 1.89 -13.48 27.79
N VAL A 93 2.04 -12.95 29.02
CA VAL A 93 3.31 -12.40 29.50
C VAL A 93 4.40 -13.48 29.52
N ASP A 94 4.08 -14.68 30.00
CA ASP A 94 5.05 -15.79 30.03
C ASP A 94 5.41 -16.29 28.62
N GLN A 95 4.44 -16.32 27.69
CA GLN A 95 4.71 -16.64 26.29
C GLN A 95 5.63 -15.60 25.62
N LEU A 96 5.45 -14.31 25.93
CA LEU A 96 6.31 -13.25 25.41
C LEU A 96 7.75 -13.33 25.94
N LYS A 97 7.94 -13.74 27.21
CA LYS A 97 9.28 -14.03 27.74
C LYS A 97 9.95 -15.18 26.97
N GLY A 98 9.17 -16.18 26.57
CA GLY A 98 9.64 -17.26 25.69
C GLY A 98 10.11 -16.73 24.34
N ILE A 99 9.30 -15.88 23.69
CA ILE A 99 9.66 -15.22 22.42
C ILE A 99 10.95 -14.40 22.58
N GLN A 100 11.08 -13.64 23.67
CA GLN A 100 12.29 -12.86 23.96
C GLN A 100 13.52 -13.77 24.10
N SER A 101 13.40 -14.88 24.83
CA SER A 101 14.50 -15.84 24.96
C SER A 101 14.93 -16.46 23.63
N ASP A 102 13.97 -16.79 22.75
CA ASP A 102 14.26 -17.36 21.43
C ASP A 102 14.88 -16.34 20.48
N LEU A 103 14.47 -15.06 20.60
CA LEU A 103 15.08 -13.94 19.90
C LEU A 103 16.54 -13.73 20.32
N ASP A 104 16.81 -13.67 21.63
CA ASP A 104 18.15 -13.49 22.18
C ASP A 104 19.09 -14.65 21.78
N ALA A 105 18.53 -15.86 21.63
CA ALA A 105 19.26 -17.04 21.17
C ALA A 105 19.41 -17.12 19.63
N GLY A 106 18.73 -16.25 18.86
CA GLY A 106 18.78 -16.26 17.39
C GLY A 106 18.09 -17.48 16.75
N VAL A 107 17.16 -18.13 17.46
CA VAL A 107 16.48 -19.36 17.02
C VAL A 107 14.97 -19.18 16.84
N LEU A 108 14.50 -17.93 16.89
CA LEU A 108 13.08 -17.60 16.81
C LEU A 108 12.41 -18.27 15.61
N LYS A 109 11.39 -19.06 15.93
CA LYS A 109 10.43 -19.61 14.97
C LYS A 109 9.08 -18.91 15.13
N ASP A 110 8.18 -19.23 14.21
CA ASP A 110 6.78 -18.86 14.34
C ASP A 110 6.21 -19.28 15.70
N TRP A 111 5.72 -18.30 16.46
CA TRP A 111 5.29 -18.50 17.84
C TRP A 111 3.85 -17.99 18.05
N PRO A 112 2.88 -18.87 18.29
CA PRO A 112 1.53 -18.47 18.70
C PRO A 112 1.51 -18.09 20.18
N PHE A 113 0.82 -17.00 20.52
CA PHE A 113 0.61 -16.58 21.90
C PHE A 113 -0.79 -15.99 22.09
N GLY A 114 -1.62 -16.64 22.89
CA GLY A 114 -3.07 -16.38 22.91
C GLY A 114 -3.69 -16.48 21.51
N SER A 115 -4.41 -15.43 21.09
CA SER A 115 -4.94 -15.25 19.73
C SER A 115 -4.02 -14.44 18.80
N CYS A 116 -2.75 -14.27 19.20
CA CYS A 116 -1.73 -13.52 18.48
C CYS A 116 -0.66 -14.45 17.91
N MET A 117 0.17 -13.90 17.03
CA MET A 117 1.24 -14.63 16.38
C MET A 117 2.47 -13.74 16.21
N ALA A 118 3.64 -14.28 16.52
CA ALA A 118 4.93 -13.73 16.14
C ALA A 118 5.47 -14.56 14.96
N TYR A 119 5.73 -13.90 13.83
CA TYR A 119 6.27 -14.50 12.62
C TYR A 119 7.77 -14.25 12.51
N SER A 120 8.49 -15.30 12.15
CA SER A 120 9.92 -15.24 11.80
C SER A 120 10.08 -15.34 10.29
N PHE A 121 10.80 -14.39 9.69
CA PHE A 121 11.13 -14.39 8.27
C PHE A 121 12.52 -13.76 8.10
N GLY A 122 13.54 -14.58 7.81
CA GLY A 122 14.94 -14.13 7.83
C GLY A 122 15.31 -13.08 6.79
N GLN A 123 14.48 -12.93 5.75
CA GLN A 123 14.62 -11.94 4.68
C GLN A 123 13.96 -10.62 5.07
N HIS A 124 13.20 -10.59 6.17
CA HIS A 124 12.71 -9.34 6.72
C HIS A 124 13.80 -8.65 7.55
N LEU A 125 13.96 -7.34 7.39
CA LEU A 125 15.07 -6.59 8.02
C LEU A 125 15.01 -6.48 9.55
N TYR A 126 13.89 -6.88 10.15
CA TYR A 126 13.76 -7.04 11.59
C TYR A 126 12.79 -8.19 11.92
N GLN A 127 12.90 -8.78 13.10
CA GLN A 127 12.02 -9.86 13.54
C GLN A 127 11.77 -9.77 15.04
N PRO A 128 10.59 -10.20 15.54
CA PRO A 128 9.49 -10.80 14.81
C PRO A 128 8.61 -9.76 14.10
N LEU A 129 7.75 -10.23 13.19
CA LEU A 129 6.56 -9.49 12.78
C LEU A 129 5.35 -9.97 13.58
N LEU A 130 4.63 -9.05 14.22
CA LEU A 130 3.50 -9.39 15.09
C LEU A 130 2.16 -9.26 14.37
N HIS A 131 1.27 -10.25 14.54
CA HIS A 131 -0.15 -10.17 14.19
C HIS A 131 -0.98 -10.38 15.46
N VAL A 132 -1.72 -9.36 15.89
CA VAL A 132 -2.46 -9.35 17.16
C VAL A 132 -3.95 -9.32 16.87
N LYS A 133 -4.68 -10.31 17.37
CA LYS A 133 -6.15 -10.40 17.25
C LYS A 133 -6.77 -10.63 18.62
N SER A 134 -6.57 -9.67 19.52
CA SER A 134 -7.01 -9.71 20.91
C SER A 134 -7.48 -8.33 21.36
N ASP A 135 -8.57 -8.27 22.12
CA ASP A 135 -9.01 -7.03 22.79
C ASP A 135 -8.24 -6.77 24.10
N PHE A 136 -7.39 -7.71 24.52
CA PHE A 136 -6.61 -7.65 25.76
C PHE A 136 -5.14 -7.29 25.54
N VAL A 137 -4.73 -7.09 24.28
CA VAL A 137 -3.33 -6.81 23.91
C VAL A 137 -3.28 -5.67 22.91
N ASP A 138 -2.78 -4.52 23.34
CA ASP A 138 -2.42 -3.43 22.46
C ASP A 138 -0.93 -3.49 22.15
N VAL A 139 -0.57 -3.22 20.90
CA VAL A 139 0.83 -3.29 20.44
C VAL A 139 1.24 -2.01 19.70
N SER A 140 2.44 -1.54 20.02
CA SER A 140 3.10 -0.44 19.33
C SER A 140 4.48 -0.89 18.85
N PRO A 141 4.81 -0.73 17.56
CA PRO A 141 3.93 -0.26 16.48
C PRO A 141 2.77 -1.21 16.20
N VAL A 142 1.80 -0.71 15.43
CA VAL A 142 0.61 -1.47 15.03
C VAL A 142 1.02 -2.81 14.43
N SER A 143 0.38 -3.91 14.83
CA SER A 143 0.61 -5.24 14.27
C SER A 143 0.20 -5.34 12.81
N LEU A 144 0.60 -6.41 12.14
CA LEU A 144 0.13 -6.76 10.80
C LEU A 144 -1.39 -6.90 10.81
N ASN A 145 -2.05 -6.37 9.78
CA ASN A 145 -3.43 -6.71 9.47
C ASN A 145 -3.51 -8.08 8.76
N GLU A 146 -4.72 -8.62 8.52
CA GLU A 146 -4.87 -9.95 7.89
C GLU A 146 -4.28 -10.02 6.47
N GLY A 147 -4.43 -8.97 5.66
CA GLY A 147 -3.87 -8.92 4.30
C GLY A 147 -2.34 -8.80 4.31
N GLU A 148 -1.77 -7.99 5.21
CA GLU A 148 -0.32 -7.87 5.41
C GLU A 148 0.28 -9.21 5.88
N LYS A 149 -0.35 -9.86 6.85
CA LYS A 149 0.02 -11.19 7.33
C LYS A 149 -0.02 -12.22 6.19
N GLU A 150 -1.11 -12.29 5.43
CA GLU A 150 -1.23 -13.20 4.30
C GLU A 150 -0.11 -12.96 3.27
N PHE A 151 0.24 -11.70 3.00
CA PHE A 151 1.32 -11.35 2.08
C PHE A 151 2.68 -11.84 2.57
N VAL A 152 3.05 -11.54 3.82
CA VAL A 152 4.33 -11.97 4.41
C VAL A 152 4.44 -13.50 4.42
N THR A 153 3.37 -14.20 4.83
CA THR A 153 3.38 -15.67 4.91
C THR A 153 3.43 -16.33 3.54
N ASP A 154 2.76 -15.78 2.53
CA ASP A 154 2.83 -16.28 1.16
C ASP A 154 4.18 -15.98 0.51
N LEU A 155 4.78 -14.81 0.75
CA LEU A 155 6.12 -14.47 0.25
C LEU A 155 7.18 -15.38 0.86
N ARG A 156 7.15 -15.60 2.19
CA ARG A 156 8.06 -16.55 2.86
C ARG A 156 7.91 -17.95 2.29
N ARG A 157 6.68 -18.45 2.13
CA ARG A 157 6.44 -19.76 1.53
C ARG A 157 7.05 -19.85 0.13
N PHE A 158 6.85 -18.83 -0.70
CA PHE A 158 7.45 -18.81 -2.03
C PHE A 158 8.98 -18.84 -1.97
N TYR A 159 9.58 -18.08 -1.06
CA TYR A 159 11.02 -18.09 -0.83
C TYR A 159 11.54 -19.48 -0.46
N ASP A 160 10.92 -20.12 0.53
CA ASP A 160 11.34 -21.44 1.02
C ASP A 160 11.13 -22.57 -0.02
N ASP A 161 10.06 -22.49 -0.82
CA ASP A 161 9.69 -23.53 -1.78
C ASP A 161 10.42 -23.40 -3.13
N ASN A 162 11.05 -22.24 -3.44
CA ASN A 162 11.58 -21.94 -4.78
C ASN A 162 13.05 -21.49 -4.75
N ASN A 163 13.92 -22.23 -4.06
CA ASN A 163 15.36 -21.91 -3.95
C ASN A 163 16.02 -21.54 -5.30
N SER A 164 15.71 -22.27 -6.38
CA SER A 164 16.30 -22.00 -7.70
C SER A 164 15.94 -20.62 -8.29
N PHE A 165 14.84 -19.99 -7.84
CA PHE A 165 14.50 -18.62 -8.23
C PHE A 165 15.42 -17.58 -7.58
N PHE A 166 16.09 -17.95 -6.49
CA PHE A 166 16.93 -17.08 -5.66
C PHE A 166 18.42 -17.46 -5.71
N ASP A 167 18.83 -18.39 -6.57
CA ASP A 167 20.25 -18.77 -6.72
C ASP A 167 21.15 -17.58 -7.10
N ASP A 168 20.59 -16.64 -7.88
CA ASP A 168 21.20 -15.42 -8.36
C ASP A 168 20.53 -14.15 -7.80
N ARG A 169 19.66 -14.29 -6.78
CA ARG A 169 18.83 -13.18 -6.29
C ARG A 169 18.77 -13.12 -4.77
N GLU A 170 19.03 -11.94 -4.23
CA GLU A 170 18.87 -11.69 -2.80
C GLU A 170 17.54 -10.96 -2.55
N LEU A 171 16.73 -11.49 -1.64
CA LEU A 171 15.43 -10.93 -1.29
C LEU A 171 15.51 -10.26 0.09
N TYR A 172 15.06 -9.01 0.16
CA TYR A 172 14.85 -8.30 1.44
C TYR A 172 13.45 -7.71 1.50
N LEU A 173 12.88 -7.70 2.70
CA LEU A 173 11.58 -7.10 2.99
C LEU A 173 11.68 -6.15 4.19
N LEU A 174 11.11 -4.97 4.05
CA LEU A 174 10.93 -4.03 5.15
C LEU A 174 9.46 -3.63 5.21
N ARG A 175 8.84 -3.79 6.37
CA ARG A 175 7.55 -3.17 6.63
C ARG A 175 7.75 -1.66 6.80
N ASN A 176 7.02 -0.90 6.01
CA ASN A 176 7.07 0.55 6.02
C ASN A 176 6.40 1.11 7.28
N MET A 177 7.07 2.01 7.98
CA MET A 177 6.49 2.62 9.17
C MET A 177 5.41 3.64 8.80
N SER A 178 4.38 3.74 9.64
CA SER A 178 3.24 4.65 9.37
C SER A 178 3.64 6.15 9.30
N ARG A 179 2.68 6.98 8.88
CA ARG A 179 2.85 8.41 8.52
C ARG A 179 3.73 9.18 9.51
N GLY A 180 4.81 9.76 8.99
CA GLY A 180 5.76 10.62 9.70
C GLY A 180 7.17 10.03 9.81
N ARG A 181 7.35 8.73 9.58
CA ARG A 181 8.66 8.06 9.57
C ARG A 181 8.92 7.20 8.35
N GLY A 182 7.88 6.59 7.76
CA GLY A 182 8.03 5.78 6.56
C GLY A 182 7.84 6.52 5.25
N ILE A 183 8.09 5.79 4.17
CA ILE A 183 8.05 6.29 2.80
C ILE A 183 6.60 6.43 2.35
N GLY A 184 6.26 7.56 1.76
CA GLY A 184 4.96 7.80 1.16
C GLY A 184 5.11 8.52 -0.15
N PHE A 185 4.15 8.31 -1.03
CA PHE A 185 4.07 8.91 -2.36
C PHE A 185 2.80 9.73 -2.45
N PHE A 186 2.96 11.03 -2.33
CA PHE A 186 1.86 11.97 -2.44
C PHE A 186 1.32 12.02 -3.88
N GLU A 187 2.18 11.69 -4.85
CA GLU A 187 1.89 11.57 -6.28
C GLU A 187 0.72 10.64 -6.60
N ALA A 188 0.53 9.63 -5.77
CA ALA A 188 -0.51 8.62 -5.93
C ALA A 188 -1.65 8.76 -4.93
N GLY A 189 -2.11 9.99 -4.70
CA GLY A 189 -3.26 10.23 -3.83
C GLY A 189 -2.99 9.80 -2.40
N ASN A 190 -1.80 10.14 -1.88
CA ASN A 190 -1.30 9.69 -0.57
C ASN A 190 -1.20 8.15 -0.52
N PHE A 191 -0.47 7.59 -1.48
CA PHE A 191 -0.11 6.18 -1.47
C PHE A 191 0.98 5.96 -0.42
N TYR A 192 0.70 5.08 0.52
CA TYR A 192 1.63 4.70 1.58
C TYR A 192 1.70 3.18 1.51
N PRO A 193 2.73 2.61 0.88
CA PRO A 193 2.87 1.16 0.79
C PRO A 193 3.10 0.59 2.19
N ASP A 194 2.63 -0.63 2.44
CA ASP A 194 2.87 -1.29 3.73
C ASP A 194 4.25 -1.96 3.77
N PHE A 195 4.81 -2.29 2.60
CA PHE A 195 6.12 -2.94 2.49
C PHE A 195 6.98 -2.35 1.39
N LEU A 196 8.29 -2.38 1.61
CA LEU A 196 9.34 -2.20 0.64
C LEU A 196 10.01 -3.57 0.45
N LEU A 197 10.05 -4.05 -0.79
CA LEU A 197 10.66 -5.31 -1.16
C LEU A 197 11.84 -5.03 -2.09
N TRP A 198 13.03 -5.49 -1.75
CA TRP A 198 14.20 -5.43 -2.61
C TRP A 198 14.48 -6.81 -3.18
N LEU A 199 14.71 -6.84 -4.49
CA LEU A 199 15.36 -7.95 -5.14
C LEU A 199 16.69 -7.45 -5.71
N LEU A 200 17.80 -8.00 -5.24
CA LEU A 200 19.13 -7.70 -5.79
C LEU A 200 19.45 -8.77 -6.84
N VAL A 201 19.70 -8.34 -8.08
CA VAL A 201 20.01 -9.23 -9.21
C VAL A 201 21.08 -8.57 -10.06
N ASP A 202 22.20 -9.25 -10.31
CA ASP A 202 23.28 -8.77 -11.19
C ASP A 202 23.75 -7.32 -10.92
N GLY A 203 23.81 -6.93 -9.64
CA GLY A 203 24.23 -5.58 -9.21
C GLY A 203 23.16 -4.49 -9.35
N LYS A 204 21.95 -4.84 -9.81
CA LYS A 204 20.76 -3.97 -9.82
C LYS A 204 19.92 -4.20 -8.57
N GLN A 205 19.23 -3.15 -8.12
CA GLN A 205 18.26 -3.19 -7.03
C GLN A 205 16.85 -2.93 -7.59
N TYR A 206 15.97 -3.91 -7.46
CA TYR A 206 14.56 -3.77 -7.80
C TYR A 206 13.78 -3.45 -6.52
N VAL A 207 13.57 -2.16 -6.25
CA VAL A 207 12.85 -1.66 -5.09
C VAL A 207 11.35 -1.59 -5.39
N THR A 208 10.59 -2.48 -4.78
CA THR A 208 9.17 -2.67 -5.04
C THR A 208 8.34 -2.27 -3.82
N PHE A 209 7.53 -1.23 -3.98
CA PHE A 209 6.58 -0.77 -2.99
C PHE A 209 5.29 -1.59 -3.07
N VAL A 210 4.92 -2.28 -1.99
CA VAL A 210 3.79 -3.22 -1.98
C VAL A 210 2.74 -2.79 -0.95
N ASP A 211 1.48 -2.71 -1.36
CA ASP A 211 0.34 -2.27 -0.55
C ASP A 211 -0.79 -3.33 -0.56
N PRO A 212 -0.79 -4.29 0.38
CA PRO A 212 -1.90 -5.23 0.57
C PRO A 212 -3.17 -4.54 1.10
N LYS A 213 -4.13 -4.27 0.21
CA LYS A 213 -5.29 -3.42 0.55
C LYS A 213 -6.61 -3.85 -0.06
N GLY A 214 -7.68 -3.30 0.51
CA GLY A 214 -8.98 -3.29 -0.13
C GLY A 214 -9.08 -2.18 -1.17
N ILE A 215 -9.51 -2.54 -2.39
CA ILE A 215 -9.63 -1.59 -3.51
C ILE A 215 -11.07 -1.22 -3.84
N ARG A 216 -12.07 -1.81 -3.17
CA ARG A 216 -13.50 -1.59 -3.48
C ARG A 216 -13.91 -0.11 -3.50
N ASN A 217 -13.29 0.74 -2.67
CA ASN A 217 -13.65 2.15 -2.52
C ASN A 217 -12.75 3.10 -3.33
N LEU A 218 -11.90 2.57 -4.21
CA LEU A 218 -11.09 3.39 -5.13
C LEU A 218 -11.92 3.87 -6.32
N GLU A 219 -11.43 4.93 -6.98
CA GLU A 219 -12.12 5.63 -8.08
C GLU A 219 -11.92 4.95 -9.45
N GLY A 220 -11.85 3.62 -9.50
CA GLY A 220 -11.70 2.89 -10.75
C GLY A 220 -10.25 2.72 -11.22
N PRO A 221 -10.04 2.36 -12.51
CA PRO A 221 -8.71 2.20 -13.11
C PRO A 221 -7.91 3.51 -13.15
N ASP A 222 -8.59 4.65 -13.05
CA ASP A 222 -7.99 5.97 -13.08
C ASP A 222 -7.64 6.51 -11.69
N ASP A 223 -7.91 5.74 -10.64
CA ASP A 223 -7.51 6.08 -9.28
C ASP A 223 -5.99 6.30 -9.22
N PRO A 224 -5.50 7.39 -8.61
CA PRO A 224 -4.06 7.67 -8.51
C PRO A 224 -3.24 6.54 -7.93
N LYS A 225 -3.79 5.73 -7.01
CA LYS A 225 -3.10 4.57 -6.42
C LYS A 225 -2.95 3.44 -7.43
N ILE A 226 -3.98 3.22 -8.25
CA ILE A 226 -3.96 2.21 -9.31
C ILE A 226 -3.00 2.63 -10.41
N ARG A 227 -2.92 3.93 -10.75
CA ARG A 227 -2.00 4.45 -11.77
C ARG A 227 -0.55 4.60 -11.30
N PHE A 228 -0.27 4.45 -10.00
CA PHE A 228 1.04 4.75 -9.43
C PHE A 228 2.18 3.92 -10.02
N TYR A 229 1.90 2.69 -10.49
CA TYR A 229 2.90 1.86 -11.18
C TYR A 229 3.53 2.54 -12.41
N ARG A 230 2.85 3.52 -13.02
CA ARG A 230 3.40 4.37 -14.09
C ARG A 230 4.12 5.58 -13.53
N THR A 231 3.46 6.31 -12.63
CA THR A 231 4.01 7.55 -12.05
C THR A 231 5.32 7.31 -11.30
N ILE A 232 5.51 6.13 -10.70
CA ILE A 232 6.77 5.78 -10.06
C ILE A 232 7.94 5.68 -11.06
N LYS A 233 7.68 5.45 -12.35
CA LYS A 233 8.71 5.46 -13.40
C LYS A 233 9.17 6.87 -13.75
N GLU A 234 8.28 7.85 -13.69
CA GLU A 234 8.67 9.27 -13.79
C GLU A 234 9.59 9.66 -12.62
N LEU A 235 9.33 9.12 -11.42
CA LEU A 235 10.19 9.30 -10.25
C LEU A 235 11.54 8.58 -10.43
N GLU A 236 11.55 7.33 -10.91
CA GLU A 236 12.75 6.57 -11.25
C GLU A 236 13.65 7.33 -12.23
N ASP A 237 13.08 7.81 -13.34
CA ASP A 237 13.80 8.58 -14.37
C ASP A 237 14.41 9.86 -13.80
N ARG A 238 13.67 10.56 -12.92
CA ARG A 238 14.14 11.80 -12.30
C ARG A 238 15.27 11.55 -11.30
N LEU A 239 15.20 10.47 -10.52
CA LEU A 239 16.24 10.10 -9.57
C LEU A 239 17.51 9.60 -10.27
N GLY A 240 17.36 8.97 -11.44
CA GLY A 240 18.43 8.80 -12.43
C GLY A 240 19.54 7.82 -12.04
N ASP A 241 19.32 6.93 -11.06
CA ASP A 241 20.26 5.85 -10.76
C ASP A 241 19.99 4.64 -11.68
N PRO A 242 20.90 4.30 -12.61
CA PRO A 242 20.68 3.21 -13.57
C PRO A 242 20.66 1.82 -12.94
N ASN A 243 21.10 1.69 -11.68
CA ASN A 243 21.11 0.43 -10.96
C ASN A 243 19.88 0.26 -10.04
N VAL A 244 19.01 1.27 -9.94
CA VAL A 244 17.82 1.20 -9.08
C VAL A 244 16.56 1.26 -9.95
N ILE A 245 15.75 0.22 -9.84
CA ILE A 245 14.47 0.10 -10.53
C ILE A 245 13.37 0.18 -9.48
N LEU A 246 12.46 1.14 -9.63
CA LEU A 246 11.34 1.37 -8.74
C LEU A 246 10.06 0.75 -9.30
N ASN A 247 9.41 -0.09 -8.51
CA ASN A 247 8.13 -0.69 -8.86
C ASN A 247 7.10 -0.40 -7.78
N SER A 248 5.83 -0.40 -8.15
CA SER A 248 4.74 -0.36 -7.18
C SER A 248 3.70 -1.42 -7.52
N PHE A 249 3.19 -2.11 -6.50
CA PHE A 249 2.14 -3.12 -6.60
C PHE A 249 1.07 -2.92 -5.53
N ILE A 250 -0.18 -3.15 -5.94
CA ILE A 250 -1.29 -3.31 -5.01
C ILE A 250 -1.65 -4.79 -4.95
N ILE A 251 -1.67 -5.34 -3.73
CA ILE A 251 -2.11 -6.71 -3.48
C ILE A 251 -3.54 -6.65 -2.98
N SER A 252 -4.49 -6.84 -3.89
CA SER A 252 -5.91 -6.71 -3.59
C SER A 252 -6.39 -7.88 -2.72
N ASN A 253 -6.85 -7.55 -1.50
CA ASN A 253 -7.62 -8.47 -0.67
C ASN A 253 -9.13 -8.47 -1.02
N THR A 254 -9.56 -7.56 -1.91
CA THR A 254 -10.91 -7.48 -2.46
C THR A 254 -11.07 -8.49 -3.59
N PRO A 255 -12.07 -9.39 -3.54
CA PRO A 255 -12.33 -10.30 -4.66
C PRO A 255 -12.64 -9.53 -5.95
N PHE A 256 -12.11 -10.00 -7.08
CA PHE A 256 -12.28 -9.41 -8.40
C PHE A 256 -13.76 -9.13 -8.73
N GLN A 257 -14.67 -10.04 -8.37
CA GLN A 257 -16.11 -9.86 -8.59
C GLN A 257 -16.68 -8.58 -7.96
N GLN A 258 -16.09 -8.06 -6.88
CA GLN A 258 -16.56 -6.85 -6.19
C GLN A 258 -16.06 -5.55 -6.83
N VAL A 259 -15.16 -5.62 -7.81
CA VAL A 259 -14.63 -4.45 -8.56
C VAL A 259 -14.96 -4.49 -10.05
N ARG A 260 -15.71 -5.50 -10.51
CA ARG A 260 -16.13 -5.60 -11.91
C ARG A 260 -17.00 -4.43 -12.40
N TRP A 261 -17.62 -3.69 -11.49
CA TRP A 261 -18.46 -2.54 -11.84
C TRP A 261 -17.67 -1.32 -12.30
N TRP A 262 -16.33 -1.34 -12.23
CA TRP A 262 -15.47 -0.24 -12.68
C TRP A 262 -15.59 0.01 -14.19
N THR A 263 -15.52 -1.05 -15.01
CA THR A 263 -15.82 -1.00 -16.44
C THR A 263 -16.22 -2.40 -16.92
N GLU A 264 -17.09 -2.50 -17.92
CA GLU A 264 -17.59 -3.80 -18.44
C GLU A 264 -16.48 -4.71 -19.01
N ASP A 265 -15.39 -4.11 -19.51
CA ASP A 265 -14.30 -4.84 -20.17
C ASP A 265 -13.13 -5.20 -19.24
N LEU A 266 -13.18 -4.89 -17.94
CA LEU A 266 -12.02 -5.08 -17.06
C LEU A 266 -11.85 -6.55 -16.66
N THR A 267 -10.74 -7.13 -17.11
CA THR A 267 -10.27 -8.49 -16.80
C THR A 267 -9.20 -8.45 -15.70
N LYS A 268 -8.96 -9.60 -15.04
CA LYS A 268 -7.83 -9.74 -14.10
C LYS A 268 -6.48 -9.45 -14.77
N GLU A 269 -6.35 -9.72 -16.06
CA GLU A 269 -5.13 -9.45 -16.81
C GLU A 269 -4.87 -7.94 -16.96
N GLN A 270 -5.92 -7.12 -17.16
CA GLN A 270 -5.75 -5.66 -17.15
C GLN A 270 -5.38 -5.10 -15.77
N PHE A 271 -5.90 -5.69 -14.69
CA PHE A 271 -5.43 -5.38 -13.34
C PHE A 271 -3.95 -5.75 -13.17
N THR A 272 -3.56 -6.93 -13.64
CA THR A 272 -2.16 -7.41 -13.59
C THR A 272 -1.23 -6.46 -14.35
N LYS A 273 -1.62 -6.02 -15.55
CA LYS A 273 -0.90 -4.99 -16.33
C LYS A 273 -0.81 -3.63 -15.63
N SER A 274 -1.70 -3.37 -14.67
CA SER A 274 -1.68 -2.19 -13.81
C SER A 274 -1.02 -2.45 -12.46
N HIS A 275 -0.28 -3.56 -12.33
CA HIS A 275 0.38 -4.00 -11.10
C HIS A 275 -0.57 -4.19 -9.92
N VAL A 276 -1.81 -4.60 -10.21
CA VAL A 276 -2.80 -4.99 -9.20
C VAL A 276 -2.99 -6.50 -9.28
N LEU A 277 -2.62 -7.20 -8.21
CA LEU A 277 -2.70 -8.66 -8.13
C LEU A 277 -3.73 -9.08 -7.07
N PHE A 278 -4.48 -10.17 -7.29
CA PHE A 278 -5.54 -10.60 -6.38
C PHE A 278 -5.05 -11.70 -5.43
N GLN A 279 -4.87 -11.32 -4.16
CA GLN A 279 -4.28 -12.18 -3.13
C GLN A 279 -5.04 -13.50 -2.92
N LYS A 280 -6.37 -13.43 -2.85
CA LYS A 280 -7.21 -14.59 -2.50
C LYS A 280 -7.42 -15.54 -3.66
N GLU A 281 -7.73 -14.99 -4.84
CA GLU A 281 -8.07 -15.79 -6.00
C GLU A 281 -6.83 -16.35 -6.70
N ASP A 282 -5.73 -15.60 -6.69
CA ASP A 282 -4.49 -15.96 -7.38
C ASP A 282 -3.41 -16.38 -6.37
N LYS A 283 -3.82 -16.84 -5.18
CA LYS A 283 -2.97 -17.18 -4.00
C LYS A 283 -1.72 -18.00 -4.35
N LYS A 284 -1.83 -18.91 -5.31
CA LYS A 284 -0.74 -19.80 -5.71
C LYS A 284 0.30 -19.15 -6.63
N THR A 285 -0.06 -18.06 -7.31
CA THR A 285 0.72 -17.50 -8.42
C THR A 285 1.04 -16.01 -8.26
N TYR A 286 0.38 -15.28 -7.36
CA TYR A 286 0.55 -13.84 -7.30
C TYR A 286 1.93 -13.40 -6.82
N ILE A 287 2.58 -14.14 -5.91
CA ILE A 287 3.95 -13.83 -5.47
C ILE A 287 4.94 -14.04 -6.62
N GLU A 288 4.84 -15.17 -7.32
CA GLU A 288 5.66 -15.44 -8.51
C GLU A 288 5.48 -14.33 -9.55
N ARG A 289 4.23 -13.94 -9.84
CA ARG A 289 3.93 -12.83 -10.75
C ARG A 289 4.51 -11.51 -10.27
N LEU A 290 4.40 -11.19 -8.98
CA LEU A 290 4.99 -9.96 -8.42
C LEU A 290 6.50 -9.94 -8.64
N LEU A 291 7.21 -11.00 -8.25
CA LEU A 291 8.67 -11.03 -8.30
C LEU A 291 9.18 -11.07 -9.74
N THR A 292 8.58 -11.89 -10.61
CA THR A 292 8.96 -11.96 -12.03
C THR A 292 8.68 -10.66 -12.78
N THR A 293 7.55 -10.00 -12.49
CA THR A 293 7.22 -8.71 -13.12
C THR A 293 8.12 -7.60 -12.59
N ALA A 294 8.38 -7.57 -11.28
CA ALA A 294 9.25 -6.57 -10.66
C ALA A 294 10.69 -6.66 -11.16
N ALA A 295 11.20 -7.88 -11.40
CA ALA A 295 12.55 -8.14 -11.90
C ALA A 295 12.67 -8.02 -13.44
N SER A 296 11.59 -7.75 -14.16
CA SER A 296 11.62 -7.63 -15.60
C SER A 296 12.16 -6.27 -16.04
N ASP A 297 13.20 -6.27 -16.88
CA ASP A 297 13.70 -5.07 -17.56
C ASP A 297 12.72 -4.54 -18.63
N GLN A 298 11.61 -5.25 -18.92
CA GLN A 298 10.54 -4.74 -19.78
C GLN A 298 9.67 -3.74 -18.99
N GLN A 299 10.18 -2.52 -18.86
CA GLN A 299 9.49 -1.41 -18.23
C GLN A 299 8.13 -1.15 -18.90
N VAL A 300 7.15 -0.77 -18.08
CA VAL A 300 5.94 -0.10 -18.57
C VAL A 300 6.39 1.24 -19.16
N THR A 301 6.47 1.32 -20.49
CA THR A 301 6.71 2.59 -21.18
C THR A 301 5.55 3.53 -20.88
N VAL A 302 5.87 4.70 -20.30
CA VAL A 302 4.94 5.81 -20.20
C VAL A 302 4.79 6.38 -21.62
N GLU A 303 3.70 6.02 -22.30
CA GLU A 303 3.35 6.71 -23.55
C GLU A 303 3.04 8.18 -23.21
N ALA A 304 3.76 9.09 -23.87
CA ALA A 304 3.60 10.54 -23.76
C ALA A 304 2.31 11.04 -24.41
#